data_AF-A0A4W6FTR0-F1
#
_entry.id   AF-A0A4W6FTR0-F1
#
_cell.length_a   1.000
_cell.length_b   1.000
_cell.length_c   1.000
_cell.angle_alpha   90.00
_cell.angle_beta   90.00
_cell.angle_gamma   90.00
#
_symmetry.space_group_name_H-M   'P 1'
#
loop_
_entity.id
_entity.type
_entity.pdbx_description
1 polymer ?
#
loop_
_entity_poly.entity_id
_entity_poly.type
_entity_poly.pdbx_seq_one_letter_code
_entity_poly.pdbx_strand_id
1 'polypeptide(L)'
;MRWLLAGCCALALINLSAAKHTELQIIQKPRFYGLKTNRMAGIHCSINQPFRSQPVTVDWYKADTHMRHNIAEVKGERIKLQNINYTQNASLYIYKTQVEDSGVYFCKFNNTWGPGTQLIVIRKYLGQHTVSVRPINTQCLVMLEICTVYFLTTHS
;
A
#
# COMPACT_ATOMS: atom_id res chain seq x y z
N MET A 1 -42.41 -30.51 28.89
CA MET A 1 -42.13 -30.15 27.48
C MET A 1 -42.13 -28.62 27.28
N ARG A 2 -41.32 -27.85 28.03
CA ARG A 2 -41.25 -26.37 27.91
C ARG A 2 -39.82 -25.79 27.88
N TRP A 3 -38.79 -26.62 28.06
CA TRP A 3 -37.40 -26.19 28.18
C TRP A 3 -36.61 -26.26 26.87
N LEU A 4 -37.10 -26.98 25.86
CA LEU A 4 -36.44 -27.10 24.54
C LEU A 4 -36.58 -25.83 23.69
N LEU A 5 -37.67 -25.08 23.85
CA LEU A 5 -37.92 -23.82 23.12
C LEU A 5 -36.97 -22.69 23.59
N ALA A 6 -36.61 -22.66 24.87
CA ALA A 6 -35.68 -21.65 25.40
C ALA A 6 -34.25 -21.82 24.84
N GLY A 7 -33.82 -23.07 24.57
CA GLY A 7 -32.52 -23.36 23.98
C GLY A 7 -32.41 -22.94 22.51
N CYS A 8 -33.48 -23.09 21.71
CA CYS A 8 -33.49 -22.69 20.31
C CYS A 8 -33.41 -21.16 20.12
N CYS A 9 -34.01 -20.38 21.01
CA CYS A 9 -33.92 -18.92 20.95
C CYS A 9 -32.51 -18.41 21.29
N ALA A 10 -31.79 -19.07 22.22
CA ALA A 10 -30.40 -18.72 22.55
C ALA A 10 -29.43 -19.01 21.38
N LEU A 11 -29.66 -20.10 20.64
CA LEU A 11 -28.86 -20.47 19.45
C LEU A 11 -29.13 -19.56 18.23
N ALA A 12 -30.32 -18.98 18.13
CA ALA A 12 -30.62 -17.98 17.09
C ALA A 12 -29.90 -16.65 17.35
N LEU A 13 -29.68 -16.28 18.62
CA LEU A 13 -29.06 -14.99 19.01
C LEU A 13 -27.53 -14.97 18.89
N ILE A 14 -26.84 -16.11 19.02
CA ILE A 14 -25.38 -16.19 18.78
C ILE A 14 -25.00 -15.98 17.31
N ASN A 15 -25.94 -16.16 16.37
CA ASN A 15 -25.71 -15.84 14.96
C ASN A 15 -25.91 -14.34 14.65
N LEU A 16 -26.50 -13.57 15.57
CA LEU A 16 -26.79 -12.15 15.38
C LEU A 16 -25.70 -11.21 15.95
N SER A 17 -24.77 -11.72 16.77
CA SER A 17 -23.68 -10.92 17.34
C SER A 17 -22.52 -10.66 16.37
N ALA A 18 -22.52 -11.30 15.19
CA ALA A 18 -21.60 -10.96 14.10
C ALA A 18 -22.16 -9.79 13.27
N ALA A 19 -22.57 -8.71 13.93
CA ALA A 19 -22.76 -7.44 13.25
C ALA A 19 -21.39 -7.01 12.70
N LYS A 20 -21.20 -7.23 11.40
CA LYS A 20 -20.00 -6.93 10.63
C LYS A 20 -19.62 -5.45 10.83
N HIS A 21 -18.75 -5.19 11.79
CA HIS A 21 -18.10 -3.90 11.94
C HIS A 21 -17.26 -3.74 10.66
N THR A 22 -17.79 -3.01 9.68
CA THR A 22 -17.08 -2.78 8.42
C THR A 22 -16.00 -1.77 8.72
N GLU A 23 -14.86 -2.27 9.19
CA GLU A 23 -13.68 -1.46 9.47
C GLU A 23 -13.35 -0.66 8.21
N LEU A 24 -13.21 0.67 8.36
CA LEU A 24 -12.94 1.57 7.24
C LEU A 24 -11.57 1.21 6.64
N GLN A 25 -11.59 0.54 5.49
CA GLN A 25 -10.35 0.17 4.80
C GLN A 25 -9.91 1.29 3.86
N ILE A 26 -8.79 1.91 4.21
CA ILE A 26 -8.11 2.87 3.34
C ILE A 26 -7.19 2.13 2.37
N ILE A 27 -7.42 2.35 1.08
CA ILE A 27 -6.60 1.86 0.00
C ILE A 27 -5.64 2.99 -0.41
N GLN A 28 -4.34 2.76 -0.25
CA GLN A 28 -3.30 3.70 -0.69
C GLN A 28 -2.37 3.01 -1.67
N LYS A 29 -2.14 3.65 -2.83
CA LYS A 29 -1.33 3.14 -3.94
C LYS A 29 -0.40 4.21 -4.50
N PRO A 30 0.81 3.83 -4.96
CA PRO A 30 1.42 2.49 -4.81
C PRO A 30 1.92 2.24 -3.37
N ARG A 31 2.37 1.03 -3.03
CA ARG A 31 3.05 0.76 -1.74
C ARG A 31 4.52 1.15 -1.76
N PHE A 32 5.16 0.97 -2.91
CA PHE A 32 6.53 1.39 -3.18
C PHE A 32 6.55 2.18 -4.48
N TYR A 33 7.20 3.34 -4.46
CA TYR A 33 7.34 4.22 -5.62
C TYR A 33 8.79 4.64 -5.77
N GLY A 34 9.51 4.00 -6.70
CA GLY A 34 10.86 4.42 -7.09
C GLY A 34 10.83 5.33 -8.31
N LEU A 35 11.51 6.47 -8.26
CA LEU A 35 11.67 7.37 -9.41
C LEU A 35 12.96 8.19 -9.36
N LYS A 36 13.32 8.77 -10.50
CA LYS A 36 14.48 9.67 -10.62
C LYS A 36 14.09 11.11 -10.26
N THR A 37 15.05 11.91 -9.83
CA THR A 37 14.85 13.34 -9.60
C THR A 37 14.23 14.07 -10.81
N ASN A 38 13.58 15.21 -10.53
CA ASN A 38 12.89 16.06 -11.50
C ASN A 38 11.73 15.35 -12.24
N ARG A 39 11.12 14.35 -11.61
CA ARG A 39 9.88 13.71 -12.06
C ARG A 39 8.71 14.09 -11.16
N MET A 40 7.49 13.82 -11.63
CA MET A 40 6.28 13.94 -10.82
C MET A 40 6.01 12.60 -10.13
N ALA A 41 5.81 12.61 -8.82
CA ALA A 41 5.30 11.47 -8.06
C ALA A 41 3.81 11.68 -7.78
N GLY A 42 2.97 10.71 -8.13
CA GLY A 42 1.54 10.69 -7.79
C GLY A 42 1.20 9.56 -6.82
N ILE A 43 0.66 9.89 -5.66
CA ILE A 43 0.22 8.92 -4.65
C ILE A 43 -1.28 9.05 -4.51
N HIS A 44 -2.01 7.95 -4.68
CA HIS A 44 -3.46 7.92 -4.63
C HIS A 44 -3.94 7.23 -3.37
N CYS A 45 -5.00 7.75 -2.77
CA CYS A 45 -5.62 7.20 -1.59
C CYS A 45 -7.15 7.28 -1.69
N SER A 46 -7.83 6.20 -1.33
CA SER A 46 -9.29 6.06 -1.38
C SER A 46 -9.81 5.21 -0.23
N ILE A 47 -11.11 5.30 0.04
CA ILE A 47 -11.79 4.44 1.03
C ILE A 47 -12.66 3.41 0.31
N ASN A 48 -12.59 2.15 0.74
CA ASN A 48 -13.49 1.10 0.26
C ASN A 48 -14.80 1.08 1.08
N GLN A 49 -15.60 2.15 0.97
CA GLN A 49 -16.92 2.23 1.62
C GLN A 49 -17.96 2.86 0.68
N PRO A 50 -19.25 2.51 0.84
CA PRO A 50 -20.32 3.17 0.11
C PRO A 50 -20.35 4.67 0.45
N PHE A 51 -20.77 5.45 -0.54
CA PHE A 51 -20.86 6.92 -0.53
C PHE A 51 -21.33 7.45 0.83
N ARG A 52 -20.45 8.16 1.57
CA ARG A 52 -20.88 8.86 2.79
C ARG A 52 -21.47 10.20 2.39
N SER A 53 -22.62 10.53 2.97
CA SER A 53 -23.28 11.84 2.81
C SER A 53 -22.51 12.99 3.45
N GLN A 54 -21.51 12.70 4.28
CA GLN A 54 -20.70 13.69 4.98
C GLN A 54 -19.37 13.92 4.27
N PRO A 55 -18.94 15.18 4.10
CA PRO A 55 -17.63 15.49 3.54
C PRO A 55 -16.53 14.91 4.43
N VAL A 56 -15.57 14.23 3.81
CA VAL A 56 -14.40 13.67 4.51
C VAL A 56 -13.20 14.56 4.25
N THR A 57 -12.50 14.96 5.31
CA THR A 57 -11.23 15.68 5.18
C THR A 57 -10.09 14.68 5.01
N VAL A 58 -9.17 15.01 4.11
CA VAL A 58 -7.99 14.18 3.84
C VAL A 58 -6.73 15.01 3.97
N ASP A 59 -5.93 14.61 4.94
CA ASP A 59 -4.63 15.22 5.24
C ASP A 59 -3.50 14.28 4.81
N TRP A 60 -2.35 14.83 4.47
CA TRP A 60 -1.17 14.08 4.05
C TRP A 60 0.01 14.32 4.97
N TYR A 61 0.68 13.24 5.34
CA TYR A 61 1.83 13.27 6.23
C TYR A 61 2.99 12.49 5.64
N LYS A 62 4.22 12.90 5.95
CA LYS A 62 5.46 12.22 5.63
C LYS A 62 6.16 11.80 6.92
N ALA A 63 6.71 10.60 6.94
CA ALA A 63 7.59 10.10 7.99
C ALA A 63 8.85 9.49 7.37
N ASP A 64 9.88 9.29 8.19
CA ASP A 64 11.12 8.65 7.74
C ASP A 64 10.93 7.15 7.50
N THR A 65 10.07 6.51 8.30
CA THR A 65 9.84 5.07 8.30
C THR A 65 8.36 4.71 8.44
N HIS A 66 8.03 3.44 8.22
CA HIS A 66 6.66 2.93 8.38
C HIS A 66 6.17 2.97 9.84
N MET A 67 7.07 3.10 10.82
CA MET A 67 6.72 3.28 12.23
C MET A 67 6.21 4.70 12.55
N ARG A 68 6.15 5.60 11.55
CA ARG A 68 5.67 6.98 11.68
C ARG A 68 6.46 7.82 12.71
N HIS A 69 7.73 7.52 12.91
CA HIS A 69 8.64 8.43 13.61
C HIS A 69 8.87 9.70 12.77
N ASN A 70 9.01 10.85 13.44
CA ASN A 70 9.23 12.16 12.82
C ASN A 70 8.15 12.54 11.78
N ILE A 71 6.89 12.25 12.08
CA ILE A 71 5.79 12.54 11.16
C ILE A 71 5.56 14.05 11.04
N ALA A 72 5.53 14.55 9.80
CA ALA A 72 5.28 15.95 9.49
C ALA A 72 4.22 16.07 8.40
N GLU A 73 3.42 17.14 8.46
CA GLU A 73 2.44 17.44 7.43
C GLU A 73 3.14 17.75 6.09
N VAL A 74 2.60 17.23 5.00
CA VAL A 74 3.13 17.44 3.66
C VAL A 74 2.66 18.79 3.13
N LYS A 75 3.59 19.73 3.00
CA LYS A 75 3.33 21.08 2.48
C LYS A 75 4.51 21.58 1.66
N GLY A 76 4.24 22.57 0.80
CA GLY A 76 5.26 23.27 0.02
C GLY A 76 4.80 23.58 -1.40
N GLU A 77 5.53 24.46 -2.09
CA GLU A 77 5.16 24.95 -3.43
C GLU A 77 5.16 23.85 -4.50
N ARG A 78 5.95 22.79 -4.31
CA ARG A 78 6.04 21.63 -5.21
C ARG A 78 4.95 20.58 -4.96
N ILE A 79 4.12 20.79 -3.94
CA ILE A 79 3.08 19.85 -3.52
C ILE A 79 1.73 20.32 -4.06
N LYS A 80 0.97 19.40 -4.67
CA LYS A 80 -0.43 19.63 -5.02
C LYS A 80 -1.28 18.52 -4.43
N LEU A 81 -2.28 18.92 -3.65
CA LEU A 81 -3.28 18.04 -3.09
C LEU A 81 -4.56 18.13 -3.93
N GLN A 82 -5.13 17.00 -4.29
CA GLN A 82 -6.40 16.91 -4.97
C GLN A 82 -7.35 16.03 -4.15
N ASN A 83 -8.39 16.64 -3.59
CA ASN A 83 -9.41 15.93 -2.82
C ASN A 83 -10.74 15.97 -3.59
N ILE A 84 -11.31 14.79 -3.88
CA ILE A 84 -12.61 14.65 -4.51
C ILE A 84 -13.58 14.17 -3.43
N ASN A 85 -14.24 15.12 -2.78
CA ASN A 85 -15.07 14.89 -1.59
C ASN A 85 -16.18 13.85 -1.81
N TYR A 86 -16.80 13.85 -3.00
CA TYR A 86 -17.89 12.92 -3.32
C TYR A 86 -17.41 11.47 -3.54
N THR A 87 -16.23 11.27 -4.13
CA THR A 87 -15.72 9.92 -4.41
C THR A 87 -14.78 9.41 -3.32
N GLN A 88 -14.57 10.17 -2.23
CA GLN A 88 -13.66 9.85 -1.14
C GLN A 88 -12.25 9.50 -1.63
N ASN A 89 -11.85 10.18 -2.71
CA ASN A 89 -10.58 9.98 -3.38
C ASN A 89 -9.70 11.19 -3.12
N ALA A 90 -8.45 10.94 -2.74
CA ALA A 90 -7.44 11.94 -2.54
C ALA A 90 -6.17 11.55 -3.29
N SER A 91 -5.52 12.54 -3.90
CA SER A 91 -4.25 12.36 -4.58
C SER A 91 -3.26 13.41 -4.12
N LEU A 92 -2.05 12.96 -3.82
CA LEU A 92 -0.88 13.77 -3.54
C LEU A 92 0.03 13.76 -4.77
N TYR A 93 0.35 14.93 -5.28
CA TYR A 93 1.33 15.12 -6.34
C TYR A 93 2.55 15.90 -5.83
N ILE A 94 3.74 15.35 -6.06
CA ILE A 94 5.02 15.99 -5.76
C ILE A 94 5.71 16.29 -7.09
N TYR A 95 5.82 17.57 -7.43
CA TYR A 95 6.49 18.03 -8.64
C TYR A 95 7.99 18.23 -8.41
N LYS A 96 8.78 18.09 -9.49
CA LYS A 96 10.23 18.31 -9.49
C LYS A 96 10.92 17.60 -8.29
N THR A 97 10.67 16.31 -8.16
CA THR A 97 11.12 15.49 -7.02
C THR A 97 12.62 15.59 -6.78
N GLN A 98 13.00 15.62 -5.51
CA GLN A 98 14.37 15.71 -5.00
C GLN A 98 14.67 14.49 -4.12
N VAL A 99 15.94 14.21 -3.83
CA VAL A 99 16.33 13.00 -3.08
C VAL A 99 15.76 13.03 -1.67
N GLU A 100 15.67 14.23 -1.11
CA GLU A 100 15.16 14.57 0.21
C GLU A 100 13.64 14.36 0.31
N ASP A 101 12.93 14.24 -0.82
CA ASP A 101 11.52 13.85 -0.84
C ASP A 101 11.33 12.36 -0.50
N SER A 102 12.39 11.55 -0.47
CA SER A 102 12.29 10.14 -0.05
C SER A 102 11.76 10.01 1.38
N GLY A 103 10.94 8.99 1.62
CA GLY A 103 10.27 8.74 2.91
C GLY A 103 8.98 7.95 2.73
N VAL A 104 8.22 7.80 3.80
CA VAL A 104 6.91 7.13 3.79
C VAL A 104 5.80 8.16 3.91
N TYR A 105 4.93 8.20 2.90
CA TYR A 105 3.80 9.12 2.84
C TYR A 105 2.53 8.41 3.29
N PHE A 106 1.71 9.08 4.09
CA PHE A 106 0.44 8.57 4.61
C PHE A 106 -0.68 9.56 4.34
N CYS A 107 -1.79 9.08 3.77
CA CYS A 107 -3.05 9.79 3.83
C CYS A 107 -3.70 9.54 5.20
N LYS A 108 -4.45 10.51 5.70
CA LYS A 108 -5.28 10.38 6.89
C LYS A 108 -6.68 10.87 6.57
N PHE A 109 -7.65 9.97 6.63
CA PHE A 109 -9.07 10.30 6.50
C PHE A 109 -9.64 10.42 7.92
N ASN A 110 -9.98 11.63 8.35
CA ASN A 110 -10.39 11.93 9.73
C ASN A 110 -9.39 11.33 10.77
N ASN A 111 -9.76 10.22 11.43
CA ASN A 111 -8.95 9.56 12.45
C ASN A 111 -8.30 8.25 11.97
N THR A 112 -8.52 7.84 10.72
CA THR A 112 -7.99 6.60 10.19
C THR A 112 -6.82 6.88 9.25
N TRP A 113 -5.72 6.17 9.51
CA TRP A 113 -4.51 6.30 8.71
C TRP A 113 -4.47 5.32 7.55
N GLY A 114 -4.03 5.81 6.41
CA GLY A 114 -3.65 4.97 5.29
C GLY A 114 -2.46 4.08 5.64
N PRO A 115 -2.25 3.03 4.83
CA PRO A 115 -1.21 2.05 5.08
C PRO A 115 0.19 2.51 4.66
N GLY A 116 0.32 3.65 3.97
CA GLY A 116 1.60 4.24 3.62
C GLY A 116 2.12 3.89 2.23
N THR A 117 2.90 4.81 1.66
CA THR A 117 3.62 4.67 0.40
C THR A 117 5.08 5.03 0.62
N GLN A 118 5.98 4.07 0.45
CA GLN A 118 7.42 4.32 0.43
C GLN A 118 7.82 4.98 -0.89
N LEU A 119 8.21 6.24 -0.83
CA LEU A 119 8.80 6.97 -1.96
C LEU A 119 10.32 6.91 -1.87
N ILE A 120 10.96 6.53 -2.97
CA ILE A 120 12.42 6.50 -3.12
C ILE A 120 12.78 7.32 -4.35
N VAL A 121 13.51 8.42 -4.14
CA VAL A 121 13.97 9.30 -5.21
C VAL A 121 15.48 9.17 -5.39
N ILE A 122 15.90 8.71 -6.56
CA ILE A 122 17.32 8.55 -6.89
C ILE A 122 17.80 9.66 -7.83
N ARG A 123 19.07 10.05 -7.71
CA ARG A 123 19.68 11.02 -8.61
C ARG A 123 19.72 10.47 -10.03
N LYS A 124 19.41 11.31 -11.01
CA LYS A 124 19.64 10.98 -12.42
C LYS A 124 21.15 10.98 -12.68
N TYR A 125 21.74 9.80 -12.84
CA TYR A 125 23.09 9.68 -13.38
C TYR A 125 23.07 10.13 -14.85
N LEU A 126 23.87 11.14 -15.18
CA LEU A 126 24.04 11.64 -16.55
C LEU A 126 25.13 10.89 -17.31
N GLY A 127 25.71 9.85 -16.72
CA GLY A 127 26.70 8.98 -17.36
C GLY A 127 26.04 7.91 -18.22
N GLN A 128 26.38 7.89 -19.50
CA GLN A 128 26.06 6.84 -20.46
C GLN A 128 26.89 5.58 -20.17
N HIS A 129 26.73 5.00 -18.98
CA HIS A 129 27.21 3.63 -18.76
C HIS A 129 26.12 2.70 -19.29
N THR A 130 26.39 2.11 -20.45
CA THR A 130 25.72 0.90 -20.90
C THR A 130 25.96 -0.19 -19.85
N VAL A 131 25.09 -0.25 -18.84
CA VAL A 131 25.00 -1.43 -18.00
C VAL A 131 24.43 -2.52 -18.90
N SER A 132 25.33 -3.30 -19.50
CA SER A 132 24.97 -4.58 -20.10
C SER A 132 24.47 -5.46 -18.97
N VAL A 133 23.15 -5.44 -18.75
CA VAL A 133 22.49 -6.44 -17.93
C VAL A 133 22.63 -7.74 -18.70
N ARG A 134 23.67 -8.52 -18.37
CA ARG A 134 23.73 -9.91 -18.81
C ARG A 134 22.50 -10.59 -18.24
N PRO A 135 21.62 -11.18 -19.05
CA PRO A 135 20.48 -11.92 -18.52
C PRO A 135 21.00 -13.03 -17.61
N ILE A 136 20.48 -13.11 -16.39
CA ILE A 136 20.71 -14.23 -15.48
C ILE A 136 19.88 -15.41 -16.03
N ASN A 137 20.29 -15.95 -17.17
CA ASN A 137 19.73 -17.15 -17.77
C ASN A 137 20.84 -18.21 -17.87
N THR A 138 21.35 -18.64 -16.73
CA THR A 138 22.12 -19.91 -16.65
C THR A 138 22.08 -20.58 -15.29
N GLN A 139 21.38 -20.03 -14.28
CA GLN A 139 21.34 -20.65 -12.94
C GLN A 139 20.01 -21.29 -12.56
N CYS A 140 18.97 -21.21 -13.41
CA CYS A 140 17.73 -21.97 -13.21
C CYS A 140 17.76 -23.38 -13.82
N LEU A 141 18.57 -23.62 -14.86
CA LEU A 141 18.59 -24.93 -15.54
C LEU A 141 19.38 -26.00 -14.76
N VAL A 142 20.36 -25.60 -13.95
CA VAL A 142 21.20 -26.57 -13.22
C VAL A 142 20.46 -27.23 -12.06
N MET A 143 19.40 -26.62 -11.52
CA MET A 143 18.60 -27.23 -10.44
C MET A 143 17.60 -28.28 -10.94
N LEU A 144 17.29 -28.32 -12.24
CA LEU A 144 16.34 -29.29 -12.80
C LEU A 144 17.02 -30.60 -13.23
N GLU A 145 18.28 -30.57 -13.68
CA GLU A 145 19.00 -31.80 -14.04
C GLU A 145 19.52 -32.59 -12.83
N ILE A 146 19.80 -31.93 -11.69
CA ILE A 146 20.23 -32.64 -10.48
C ILE A 146 19.08 -33.44 -9.86
N CYS A 147 17.84 -32.94 -9.92
CA CYS A 147 16.68 -33.64 -9.36
C CYS A 147 16.29 -34.90 -10.15
N THR A 148 16.45 -34.93 -11.47
CA THR A 148 16.13 -36.12 -12.28
C THR A 148 17.16 -37.24 -12.11
N VAL A 149 18.43 -36.91 -11.90
CA VAL A 149 19.48 -37.94 -11.65
C VAL A 149 19.33 -38.58 -10.26
N TYR A 150 18.93 -37.82 -9.24
CA TYR A 150 18.68 -38.39 -7.91
C TYR A 150 17.43 -39.29 -7.88
N PHE A 151 16.37 -38.97 -8.64
CA PHE A 151 15.15 -39.78 -8.63
C PHE A 151 15.27 -41.13 -9.36
N LEU A 152 16.20 -41.25 -10.33
CA LEU A 152 16.41 -42.49 -11.09
C LEU A 152 17.38 -43.48 -10.41
N THR A 153 18.14 -43.05 -9.39
CA THR A 153 19.11 -43.91 -8.69
C THR A 153 18.58 -44.51 -7.38
N THR A 154 17.41 -44.09 -6.91
CA THR A 154 16.79 -44.61 -5.67
C THR A 154 15.61 -45.57 -5.90
N HIS A 155 15.30 -45.91 -7.15
CA HIS A 155 14.32 -46.96 -7.50
C HIS A 155 14.91 -47.96 -8.51
N SER A 156 15.97 -48.65 -8.09
CA SER A 156 16.30 -50.01 -8.56
C SER A 156 16.10 -50.99 -7.41
#